data_AF-A0AA50HU32-F1
#
_entry.id   AF-A0AA50HU32-F1
#
_cell.length_a   1.000
_cell.length_b   1.000
_cell.length_c   1.000
_cell.angle_alpha   90.00
_cell.angle_beta   90.00
_cell.angle_gamma   90.00
#
_symmetry.space_group_name_H-M   'P 1'
#
loop_
_entity.id
_entity.type
_entity.pdbx_description
1 polymer ?
#
loop_
_entity_poly.entity_id
_entity_poly.type
_entity_poly.pdbx_seq_one_letter_code
_entity_poly.pdbx_strand_id
1 'polypeptide(L)' 'MSSLSEREIDVLKLIVEGKSNQEIARTLYLSTNTIKTHVRGIMNKLSVDDRVQAAVIALRSGLV' A
#
# COMPACT_ATOMS: atom_id res chain seq x y z
N MET A 1 14.23 4.43 -8.57
CA MET A 1 13.26 3.66 -7.76
C MET A 1 13.69 3.76 -6.31
N SER A 2 12.91 4.45 -5.48
CA SER A 2 13.15 4.53 -4.03
C SER A 2 12.43 3.37 -3.34
N SER A 3 13.09 2.76 -2.34
CA SER A 3 12.48 1.66 -1.58
C SER A 3 11.21 2.13 -0.86
N LEU A 4 10.25 1.22 -0.74
CA LEU A 4 9.13 1.39 0.18
C LEU A 4 9.67 1.47 1.61
N SER A 5 9.05 2.33 2.42
CA SER A 5 9.26 2.35 3.87
C SER A 5 8.53 1.17 4.52
N GLU A 6 8.92 0.81 5.74
CA GLU A 6 8.25 -0.27 6.50
C GLU A 6 6.74 -0.04 6.59
N ARG A 7 6.31 1.20 6.86
CA ARG A 7 4.89 1.53 6.94
C ARG A 7 4.17 1.39 5.60
N GLU A 8 4.82 1.72 4.49
CA GLU A 8 4.27 1.50 3.15
C GLU A 8 4.18 0.00 2.82
N ILE A 9 5.13 -0.82 3.29
CA ILE A 9 5.05 -2.29 3.16
C ILE A 9 3.87 -2.84 3.96
N ASP A 10 3.65 -2.40 5.20
CA ASP A 10 2.48 -2.79 6.00
C ASP A 10 1.17 -2.47 5.28
N VAL A 11 1.07 -1.25 4.73
CA VAL A 11 -0.10 -0.82 3.96
C VAL A 11 -0.26 -1.65 2.69
N LEU A 12 0.83 -1.95 1.97
CA LEU A 12 0.82 -2.74 0.75
C LEU A 12 0.35 -4.19 0.99
N LYS A 13 0.75 -4.82 2.10
CA LYS A 13 0.24 -6.14 2.50
C LYS A 13 -1.28 -6.15 2.63
N LEU A 14 -1.81 -5.15 3.33
CA LEU A 14 -3.26 -5.04 3.53
C LEU A 14 -4.00 -4.66 2.22
N ILE A 15 -3.34 -3.97 1.29
CA ILE A 15 -3.87 -3.75 -0.07
C ILE A 15 -4.00 -5.08 -0.82
N VAL A 16 -2.99 -5.96 -0.72
CA VAL A 16 -3.01 -7.30 -1.32
C VAL A 16 -4.11 -8.18 -0.73
N GLU A 17 -4.40 -8.05 0.56
CA GLU A 17 -5.56 -8.68 1.22
C GLU A 17 -6.91 -8.12 0.77
N GLY A 18 -6.95 -7.09 -0.10
CA GLY A 18 -8.18 -6.50 -0.62
C GLY A 18 -8.83 -5.45 0.30
N LYS A 19 -8.17 -5.04 1.38
CA LYS A 19 -8.75 -4.10 2.37
C LYS A 19 -8.86 -2.68 1.82
N SER A 20 -9.99 -2.03 2.05
CA SER A 20 -10.21 -0.61 1.77
C SER A 20 -9.32 0.29 2.64
N ASN A 21 -9.13 1.55 2.25
CA ASN A 21 -8.34 2.49 3.08
C ASN A 21 -8.93 2.70 4.48
N GLN A 22 -10.25 2.49 4.66
CA GLN A 22 -10.90 2.54 5.97
C GLN A 22 -10.54 1.33 6.82
N GLU A 23 -10.53 0.12 6.24
CA GLU A 23 -10.15 -1.10 6.96
C GLU A 23 -8.66 -1.11 7.31
N ILE A 24 -7.81 -0.65 6.39
CA ILE A 24 -6.37 -0.47 6.64
C ILE A 24 -6.15 0.52 7.78
N ALA A 25 -6.85 1.65 7.76
CA ALA A 25 -6.76 2.67 8.82
C ALA A 25 -7.13 2.10 10.19
N ARG A 26 -8.21 1.32 10.26
CA ARG A 26 -8.61 0.62 11.50
C ARG A 26 -7.58 -0.42 11.92
N THR A 27 -7.06 -1.22 10.99
CA THR A 27 -6.07 -2.27 11.26
C THR A 27 -4.77 -1.71 11.82
N LEU A 28 -4.33 -0.56 11.31
CA LEU A 28 -3.07 0.08 11.69
C LEU A 28 -3.25 1.17 12.78
N TYR A 29 -4.47 1.38 13.30
CA TYR A 29 -4.79 2.44 14.26
C TYR A 29 -4.38 3.85 13.79
N LEU A 30 -4.62 4.15 12.51
CA LEU A 30 -4.29 5.42 11.86
C LEU A 30 -5.52 6.08 11.26
N SER A 31 -5.39 7.36 10.89
CA SER A 31 -6.45 8.04 10.13
C SER A 31 -6.50 7.53 8.69
N THR A 32 -7.69 7.56 8.07
CA THR A 32 -7.84 7.27 6.63
C THR A 32 -7.03 8.22 5.75
N ASN A 33 -6.81 9.46 6.20
CA ASN A 33 -5.99 10.43 5.47
C ASN A 33 -4.52 10.02 5.46
N THR A 34 -4.00 9.54 6.59
CA THR A 34 -2.65 8.98 6.70
C THR A 34 -2.48 7.79 5.74
N ILE A 35 -3.47 6.89 5.68
CA ILE A 35 -3.43 5.76 4.74
C ILE A 35 -3.44 6.24 3.29
N LYS A 36 -4.25 7.24 2.93
CA LYS A 36 -4.25 7.81 1.56
C LYS A 36 -2.86 8.34 1.18
N THR A 37 -2.14 8.97 2.11
CA THR A 37 -0.77 9.44 1.89
C THR A 37 0.18 8.27 1.63
N HIS A 38 0.13 7.20 2.43
CA HIS A 38 0.95 6.01 2.20
C HIS A 38 0.62 5.32 0.87
N VAL A 39 -0.67 5.16 0.55
CA VAL A 39 -1.11 4.60 -0.73
C VAL A 39 -0.52 5.42 -1.88
N ARG A 40 -0.65 6.75 -1.86
CA ARG A 40 -0.06 7.60 -2.90
C ARG A 40 1.46 7.45 -3.00
N GLY A 41 2.15 7.35 -1.86
CA GLY A 41 3.59 7.08 -1.80
C GLY A 41 3.96 5.76 -2.48
N ILE A 42 3.25 4.68 -2.15
CA ILE A 42 3.40 3.35 -2.77
C ILE A 42 3.23 3.44 -4.28
N MET A 43 2.13 4.04 -4.75
CA MET A 43 1.83 4.17 -6.17
C MET A 43 2.95 4.86 -6.94
N ASN A 44 3.44 5.99 -6.39
CA ASN A 44 4.54 6.74 -6.99
C ASN A 44 5.84 5.92 -7.02
N LYS A 45 6.17 5.21 -5.92
CA LYS A 45 7.41 4.43 -5.80
C LYS A 45 7.42 3.18 -6.69
N LEU A 46 6.25 2.54 -6.84
CA LEU A 46 6.05 1.39 -7.72
C LEU A 46 5.76 1.79 -9.17
N SER A 47 5.58 3.09 -9.45
CA SER A 47 5.27 3.63 -10.79
C SER A 47 4.01 3.01 -11.41
N VAL A 48 2.93 2.98 -10.63
CA VAL A 48 1.62 2.45 -11.03
C VAL A 48 0.51 3.46 -10.78
N ASP A 49 -0.61 3.30 -11.49
CA ASP A 49 -1.74 4.26 -11.45
C ASP A 49 -2.92 3.79 -10.59
N ASP A 50 -3.09 2.47 -10.40
CA ASP A 50 -4.12 1.93 -9.51
C ASP A 50 -3.61 0.86 -8.51
N ARG A 51 -4.34 0.74 -7.40
CA ARG A 51 -3.96 -0.16 -6.30
C ARG A 51 -3.97 -1.64 -6.67
N VAL A 52 -4.70 -2.04 -7.72
CA VAL A 52 -4.68 -3.42 -8.22
C VAL A 52 -3.34 -3.70 -8.87
N GLN A 53 -2.83 -2.77 -9.69
CA GLN A 53 -1.46 -2.87 -10.22
C GLN A 53 -0.43 -2.95 -9.10
N ALA A 54 -0.56 -2.13 -8.05
CA ALA A 54 0.33 -2.21 -6.88
C ALA A 54 0.30 -3.59 -6.21
N ALA A 55 -0.90 -4.17 -6.02
CA ALA A 55 -1.07 -5.50 -5.45
C ALA A 55 -0.42 -6.59 -6.32
N VAL A 56 -0.62 -6.53 -7.64
CA VAL A 56 -0.03 -7.49 -8.59
C VAL A 56 1.49 -7.41 -8.59
N ILE A 57 2.06 -6.21 -8.59
CA ILE A 57 3.52 -6.02 -8.51
C ILE A 57 4.06 -6.60 -7.20
N ALA A 58 3.41 -6.31 -6.07
CA ALA A 58 3.85 -6.76 -4.76
C ALA A 58 3.94 -8.30 -4.70
N LEU A 59 2.91 -9.00 -5.19
CA LEU A 59 2.87 -10.46 -5.28
C LEU A 59 3.93 -11.03 -6.22
N ARG A 60 4.10 -10.43 -7.42
CA ARG A 60 5.06 -10.93 -8.42
C ARG A 60 6.52 -10.73 -8.03
N SER A 61 6.80 -9.70 -7.25
CA SER A 61 8.16 -9.34 -6.82
C SER A 61 8.55 -9.94 -5.47
N GLY A 62 7.64 -10.63 -4.77
CA GLY A 62 7.87 -11.18 -3.44
C GLY A 62 8.09 -10.09 -2.37
N LEU A 63 7.59 -8.87 -2.61
CA LEU A 63 7.64 -7.78 -1.63
C LEU A 63 6.71 -8.04 -0.44
N VAL A 64 5.67 -8.83 -0.66
CA VAL A 64 4.66 -9.24 0.31
C VAL A 64 4.24 -10.69 0.11
#